data_AF-A0A2N6NBW6-F1
#
_entry.id   AF-A0A2N6NBW6-F1
#
_cell.length_a   1.000
_cell.length_b   1.000
_cell.length_c   1.000
_cell.angle_alpha   90.00
_cell.angle_beta   90.00
_cell.angle_gamma   90.00
#
_symmetry.space_group_name_H-M   'P 1'
#
loop_
_entity.id
_entity.type
_entity.pdbx_description
1 polymer ?
#
loop_
_entity_poly.entity_id
_entity_poly.type
_entity_poly.pdbx_seq_one_letter_code
_entity_poly.pdbx_strand_id
1 'polypeptide(L)'
;MQIKLLALAALATTAVADIKGGFETIATATMQLNKSVTLYSGGLLGLVPITTDALCLLNDINQGTRTARASAALDYEAALDIAGATGTLADDVNTVIDNLVRTKPKFDNWVIVTPIIKVVIEQQRDATKDLCAAVLQKIPKELADVAAILIKQIDDKFVEGIKAFS
;
A
#
# COMPACT_ATOMS: atom_id res chain seq x y z
N MET A 1 -19.88 -7.00 56.35
CA MET A 1 -19.95 -5.63 55.74
C MET A 1 -18.55 -5.04 55.81
N GLN A 2 -17.86 -4.57 54.77
CA GLN A 2 -18.18 -4.35 53.36
C GLN A 2 -16.86 -4.42 52.56
N ILE A 3 -17.01 -4.81 51.30
CA ILE A 3 -16.01 -4.82 50.23
C ILE A 3 -15.50 -3.39 49.97
N LYS A 4 -14.19 -3.21 49.79
CA LYS A 4 -13.62 -2.07 49.06
C LYS A 4 -12.56 -2.55 48.06
N LEU A 5 -13.05 -3.20 47.00
CA LEU A 5 -12.33 -3.41 45.76
C LEU A 5 -12.50 -2.12 44.93
N LEU A 6 -11.72 -1.08 45.24
CA LEU A 6 -11.74 0.18 44.49
C LEU A 6 -10.93 0.01 43.20
N ALA A 7 -11.68 -0.27 42.13
CA ALA A 7 -11.49 0.27 40.79
C ALA A 7 -10.03 0.53 40.34
N LEU A 8 -9.35 -0.53 39.92
CA LEU A 8 -8.34 -0.42 38.87
C LEU A 8 -9.04 -0.65 37.53
N ALA A 9 -9.95 0.27 37.17
CA ALA A 9 -10.43 0.37 35.80
C ALA A 9 -9.26 0.94 35.00
N ALA A 10 -8.41 0.04 34.49
CA ALA A 10 -7.37 0.37 33.55
C ALA A 10 -8.00 1.16 32.41
N LEU A 11 -7.61 2.42 32.30
CA LEU A 11 -7.82 3.23 31.12
C LEU A 11 -6.93 2.64 30.02
N ALA A 12 -7.33 1.48 29.48
CA ALA A 12 -6.92 1.07 28.16
C ALA A 12 -7.68 2.01 27.21
N THR A 13 -7.19 3.24 27.06
CA THR A 13 -7.41 3.98 25.83
C THR A 13 -6.88 3.08 24.73
N THR A 14 -7.76 2.28 24.12
CA THR A 14 -7.46 1.58 22.88
C THR A 14 -7.07 2.68 21.92
N ALA A 15 -5.77 2.80 21.63
CA ALA A 15 -5.32 3.67 20.55
C ALA A 15 -6.15 3.28 19.33
N VAL A 16 -6.96 4.22 18.83
CA VAL A 16 -7.74 3.99 17.62
C VAL A 16 -6.70 3.72 16.54
N ALA A 17 -6.72 2.51 15.97
CA ALA A 17 -5.78 2.16 14.91
C ALA A 17 -5.94 3.15 13.76
N ASP A 18 -4.86 3.87 13.45
CA ASP A 18 -4.86 5.02 12.56
C ASP A 18 -4.65 4.58 11.11
N ILE A 19 -5.76 4.45 10.37
CA ILE A 19 -5.73 4.11 8.94
C ILE A 19 -4.96 5.18 8.15
N LYS A 20 -5.14 6.47 8.48
CA LYS A 20 -4.54 7.57 7.73
C LYS A 20 -3.02 7.55 7.83
N GLY A 21 -2.47 7.40 9.04
CA GLY A 21 -1.03 7.22 9.24
C GLY A 21 -0.47 5.98 8.53
N GLY A 22 -1.25 4.90 8.43
CA GLY A 22 -0.91 3.74 7.62
C GLY A 22 -0.77 4.07 6.12
N PHE A 23 -1.71 4.83 5.55
CA PHE A 23 -1.65 5.28 4.15
C PHE A 23 -0.47 6.22 3.90
N GLU A 24 -0.19 7.15 4.82
CA GLU A 24 0.96 8.07 4.71
C GLU A 24 2.30 7.31 4.70
N THR A 25 2.41 6.24 5.50
CA THR A 25 3.59 5.37 5.52
C THR A 25 3.75 4.64 4.18
N ILE A 26 2.66 4.08 3.65
CA ILE A 26 2.65 3.39 2.35
C ILE A 26 3.00 4.35 1.21
N ALA A 27 2.46 5.57 1.21
CA ALA A 27 2.77 6.60 0.21
C ALA A 27 4.26 6.97 0.25
N THR A 28 4.82 7.15 1.45
CA THR A 28 6.25 7.41 1.63
C THR A 28 7.12 6.28 1.07
N ALA A 29 6.79 5.03 1.38
CA ALA A 29 7.50 3.87 0.85
C ALA A 29 7.36 3.75 -0.68
N THR A 30 6.19 4.09 -1.23
CA THR A 30 5.92 4.11 -2.67
C THR A 30 6.79 5.14 -3.38
N MET A 31 6.88 6.36 -2.86
CA MET A 31 7.77 7.40 -3.38
C MET A 31 9.25 7.01 -3.28
N GLN A 32 9.64 6.34 -2.20
CA GLN A 32 11.01 5.88 -2.01
C GLN A 32 11.39 4.79 -3.03
N LEU A 33 10.51 3.82 -3.26
CA LEU A 33 10.66 2.84 -4.34
C LEU A 33 10.77 3.54 -5.71
N ASN A 34 9.91 4.53 -5.98
CA ASN A 34 9.95 5.31 -7.22
C ASN A 34 11.33 5.95 -7.44
N LYS A 35 11.88 6.55 -6.38
CA LYS A 35 13.20 7.17 -6.42
C LYS A 35 14.29 6.15 -6.74
N SER A 36 14.26 4.97 -6.11
CA SER A 36 15.23 3.91 -6.41
C SER A 36 15.14 3.40 -7.84
N VAL A 37 13.92 3.25 -8.39
CA VAL A 37 13.70 2.85 -9.79
C VAL A 37 14.23 3.92 -10.76
N THR A 38 13.93 5.19 -10.51
CA THR A 38 14.34 6.29 -11.40
C THR A 38 15.84 6.56 -11.38
N LEU A 39 16.52 6.34 -10.24
CA LEU A 39 17.97 6.46 -10.09
C LEU A 39 18.74 5.25 -10.62
N TYR A 40 18.07 4.15 -10.96
CA TYR A 40 18.73 2.94 -11.44
C TYR A 40 19.44 3.16 -12.77
N SER A 41 20.76 2.98 -12.74
CA SER A 41 21.65 3.15 -13.90
C SER A 41 22.03 1.81 -14.56
N GLY A 42 21.57 0.67 -14.02
CA GLY A 42 21.95 -0.66 -14.48
C GLY A 42 22.76 -1.43 -13.43
N GLY A 43 23.07 -2.69 -13.75
CA GLY A 43 23.89 -3.58 -12.92
C GLY A 43 23.13 -4.23 -11.77
N LEU A 44 23.52 -5.47 -11.42
CA LEU A 44 22.85 -6.23 -10.37
C LEU A 44 22.92 -5.56 -8.99
N LEU A 45 24.03 -4.88 -8.66
CA LEU A 45 24.14 -4.14 -7.40
C LEU A 45 23.19 -2.94 -7.33
N GLY A 46 22.85 -2.34 -8.47
CA GLY A 46 21.87 -1.25 -8.54
C GLY A 46 20.43 -1.71 -8.25
N LEU A 47 20.16 -3.02 -8.23
CA LEU A 47 18.86 -3.58 -7.87
C LEU A 47 18.65 -3.70 -6.36
N VAL A 48 19.72 -3.59 -5.55
CA VAL A 48 19.62 -3.74 -4.09
C VAL A 48 18.70 -2.68 -3.47
N PRO A 49 18.81 -1.37 -3.81
CA PRO A 49 17.87 -0.37 -3.31
C PRO A 49 16.43 -0.63 -3.75
N ILE A 50 16.20 -0.98 -5.03
CA ILE A 50 14.86 -1.29 -5.54
C ILE A 50 14.23 -2.46 -4.78
N THR A 51 14.98 -3.54 -4.59
CA THR A 51 14.48 -4.75 -3.92
C THR A 51 14.19 -4.48 -2.45
N THR A 52 15.07 -3.72 -1.78
CA THR A 52 14.87 -3.31 -0.38
C THR A 52 13.61 -2.45 -0.25
N ASP A 53 13.47 -1.41 -1.07
CA ASP A 53 12.33 -0.50 -0.99
C ASP A 53 11.02 -1.21 -1.35
N ALA A 54 11.04 -2.17 -2.28
CA ALA A 54 9.87 -2.99 -2.60
C ALA A 54 9.44 -3.89 -1.42
N LEU A 55 10.40 -4.49 -0.71
CA LEU A 55 10.11 -5.30 0.49
C LEU A 55 9.60 -4.44 1.65
N CYS A 56 10.16 -3.24 1.85
CA CYS A 56 9.66 -2.27 2.81
C CYS A 56 8.22 -1.87 2.49
N LEU A 57 7.94 -1.51 1.24
CA LEU A 57 6.58 -1.18 0.79
C LEU A 57 5.61 -2.34 1.01
N LEU A 58 6.00 -3.57 0.68
CA LEU A 58 5.17 -4.76 0.92
C LEU A 58 4.86 -4.95 2.41
N ASN A 59 5.87 -4.78 3.26
CA ASN A 59 5.72 -4.86 4.70
C ASN A 59 4.80 -3.75 5.25
N ASP A 60 4.90 -2.53 4.72
CA ASP A 60 4.07 -1.39 5.13
C ASP A 60 2.61 -1.54 4.67
N ILE A 61 2.36 -2.09 3.48
CA ILE A 61 1.01 -2.45 3.02
C ILE A 61 0.39 -3.51 3.95
N ASN A 62 1.16 -4.54 4.31
CA ASN A 62 0.70 -5.58 5.24
C ASN A 62 0.42 -5.03 6.65
N GLN A 63 1.24 -4.09 7.14
CA GLN A 63 0.99 -3.40 8.39
C GLN A 63 -0.26 -2.50 8.30
N GLY A 64 -0.39 -1.72 7.24
CA GLY A 64 -1.60 -0.92 6.97
C GLY A 64 -2.87 -1.78 6.93
N THR A 65 -2.79 -2.98 6.38
CA THR A 65 -3.89 -3.96 6.37
C THR A 65 -4.27 -4.37 7.79
N ARG A 66 -3.29 -4.67 8.65
CA ARG A 66 -3.53 -5.02 10.06
C ARG A 66 -4.13 -3.85 10.82
N THR A 67 -3.61 -2.64 10.61
CA THR A 67 -4.15 -1.40 11.17
C THR A 67 -5.61 -1.22 10.76
N ALA A 68 -5.90 -1.26 9.46
CA ALA A 68 -7.26 -1.15 8.93
C ALA A 68 -8.20 -2.19 9.54
N ARG A 69 -7.80 -3.46 9.68
CA ARG A 69 -8.62 -4.50 10.33
C ARG A 69 -8.93 -4.17 11.79
N ALA A 70 -7.95 -3.64 12.53
CA ALA A 70 -8.05 -3.27 13.93
C ALA A 70 -8.82 -1.96 14.19
N SER A 71 -8.98 -1.11 13.16
CA SER A 71 -9.67 0.18 13.27
C SER A 71 -11.18 0.02 13.51
N ALA A 72 -11.77 1.04 14.14
CA ALA A 72 -13.21 1.22 14.16
C ALA A 72 -13.76 1.49 12.75
N ALA A 73 -15.08 1.40 12.59
CA ALA A 73 -15.73 1.92 11.39
C ALA A 73 -15.47 3.44 11.28
N LEU A 74 -15.23 3.90 10.06
CA LEU A 74 -15.04 5.31 9.75
C LEU A 74 -16.40 6.00 9.71
N ASP A 75 -16.44 7.24 10.20
CA ASP A 75 -17.53 8.14 9.85
C ASP A 75 -17.32 8.69 8.42
N TYR A 76 -18.27 9.50 7.96
CA TYR A 76 -18.26 10.02 6.60
C TYR A 76 -17.06 10.93 6.32
N GLU A 77 -16.68 11.81 7.26
CA GLU A 77 -15.57 12.76 7.08
C GLU A 77 -14.23 12.01 7.05
N ALA A 78 -14.00 11.09 8.00
CA ALA A 78 -12.81 10.25 8.01
C ALA A 78 -12.73 9.35 6.75
N ALA A 79 -13.85 8.85 6.26
CA ALA A 79 -13.88 8.07 5.02
C ALA A 79 -13.54 8.91 3.77
N LEU A 80 -13.95 10.18 3.72
CA LEU A 80 -13.55 11.09 2.66
C LEU A 80 -12.04 11.40 2.70
N ASP A 81 -11.48 11.61 3.88
CA ASP A 81 -10.03 11.80 4.05
C ASP A 81 -9.24 10.58 3.56
N ILE A 82 -9.69 9.37 3.91
CA ILE A 82 -9.08 8.13 3.42
C ILE A 82 -9.26 7.99 1.89
N ALA A 83 -10.40 8.40 1.32
CA ALA A 83 -10.60 8.38 -0.13
C ALA A 83 -9.62 9.33 -0.84
N GLY A 84 -9.41 10.54 -0.30
CA GLY A 84 -8.42 11.50 -0.80
C GLY A 84 -7.00 10.94 -0.76
N ALA A 85 -6.58 10.37 0.38
CA ALA A 85 -5.29 9.72 0.53
C ALA A 85 -5.12 8.52 -0.42
N THR A 86 -6.20 7.76 -0.66
CA THR A 86 -6.22 6.64 -1.61
C THR A 86 -6.02 7.13 -3.05
N GLY A 87 -6.65 8.25 -3.43
CA GLY A 87 -6.46 8.87 -4.74
C GLY A 87 -5.00 9.28 -4.99
N THR A 88 -4.38 9.97 -4.02
CA THR A 88 -2.95 10.32 -4.10
C THR A 88 -2.06 9.07 -4.20
N LEU A 89 -2.33 8.05 -3.38
CA LEU A 89 -1.58 6.79 -3.45
C LEU A 89 -1.74 6.09 -4.81
N ALA A 90 -2.92 6.17 -5.43
CA ALA A 90 -3.15 5.64 -6.78
C ALA A 90 -2.25 6.33 -7.82
N ASP A 91 -2.14 7.67 -7.75
CA ASP A 91 -1.24 8.43 -8.63
C ASP A 91 0.24 8.08 -8.41
N ASP A 92 0.65 7.86 -7.16
CA ASP A 92 2.01 7.44 -6.83
C ASP A 92 2.30 6.03 -7.37
N VAL A 93 1.38 5.07 -7.20
CA VAL A 93 1.47 3.71 -7.75
C VAL A 93 1.56 3.76 -9.28
N ASN A 94 0.74 4.58 -9.94
CA ASN A 94 0.79 4.81 -11.38
C ASN A 94 2.18 5.26 -11.82
N THR A 95 2.73 6.24 -11.13
CA THR A 95 4.06 6.79 -11.41
C THR A 95 5.15 5.73 -11.24
N VAL A 96 5.13 4.93 -10.16
CA VAL A 96 6.11 3.86 -9.95
C VAL A 96 6.05 2.83 -11.06
N ILE A 97 4.85 2.36 -11.41
CA ILE A 97 4.68 1.33 -12.45
C ILE A 97 5.14 1.86 -13.81
N ASP A 98 4.79 3.08 -14.18
CA ASP A 98 5.26 3.70 -15.42
C ASP A 98 6.78 3.83 -15.46
N ASN A 99 7.39 4.18 -14.32
CA ASN A 99 8.84 4.29 -14.22
C ASN A 99 9.53 2.92 -14.25
N LEU A 100 8.92 1.87 -13.69
CA LEU A 100 9.40 0.48 -13.83
C LEU A 100 9.37 0.08 -15.31
N VAL A 101 8.25 0.28 -16.01
CA VAL A 101 8.10 -0.05 -17.42
C VAL A 101 9.10 0.72 -18.28
N ARG A 102 9.29 2.02 -18.04
CA ARG A 102 10.30 2.83 -18.75
C ARG A 102 11.73 2.34 -18.48
N THR A 103 11.97 1.79 -17.29
CA THR A 103 13.29 1.27 -16.88
C THR A 103 13.54 -0.16 -17.38
N LYS A 104 12.50 -0.86 -17.87
CA LYS A 104 12.56 -2.25 -18.34
C LYS A 104 13.74 -2.57 -19.26
N PRO A 105 14.12 -1.74 -20.27
CA PRO A 105 15.29 -2.05 -21.11
C PRO A 105 16.60 -2.25 -20.32
N LYS A 106 16.77 -1.58 -19.17
CA LYS A 106 17.94 -1.77 -18.30
C LYS A 106 17.86 -3.07 -17.48
N PHE A 107 16.66 -3.51 -17.15
CA PHE A 107 16.42 -4.79 -16.47
C PHE A 107 16.63 -5.96 -17.43
N ASP A 108 16.19 -5.83 -18.68
CA ASP A 108 16.30 -6.87 -19.71
C ASP A 108 17.76 -7.22 -20.07
N ASN A 109 18.73 -6.36 -19.73
CA ASN A 109 20.17 -6.69 -19.81
C ASN A 109 20.56 -7.87 -18.90
N TRP A 110 19.69 -8.25 -17.96
CA TRP A 110 19.90 -9.33 -17.00
C TRP A 110 18.71 -10.30 -17.05
N VAL A 111 18.89 -11.44 -17.72
CA VAL A 111 17.82 -12.40 -18.07
C VAL A 111 16.90 -12.78 -16.91
N ILE A 112 17.43 -12.83 -15.68
CA ILE A 112 16.66 -13.22 -14.48
C ILE A 112 15.85 -12.08 -13.86
N VAL A 113 16.10 -10.82 -14.19
CA VAL A 113 15.58 -9.67 -13.45
C VAL A 113 14.14 -9.35 -13.83
N THR A 114 13.82 -9.37 -15.12
CA THR A 114 12.46 -9.11 -15.63
C THR A 114 11.40 -10.02 -14.99
N PRO A 115 11.56 -11.36 -14.93
CA PRO A 115 10.59 -12.22 -14.25
C PRO A 115 10.53 -11.98 -12.72
N ILE A 116 11.63 -11.58 -12.07
CA ILE A 116 11.61 -11.23 -10.64
C ILE A 116 10.79 -9.97 -10.40
N ILE A 117 10.95 -8.93 -11.24
CA ILE A 117 10.17 -7.70 -11.11
C ILE A 117 8.68 -7.98 -11.31
N LYS A 118 8.32 -8.83 -12.28
CA LYS A 118 6.93 -9.29 -12.44
C LYS A 118 6.37 -9.86 -11.13
N VAL A 119 7.07 -10.80 -10.52
CA VAL A 119 6.65 -11.43 -9.24
C VAL A 119 6.50 -10.39 -8.13
N VAL A 120 7.39 -9.40 -8.06
CA VAL A 120 7.28 -8.29 -7.10
C VAL A 120 6.01 -7.47 -7.34
N ILE A 121 5.70 -7.12 -8.59
CA ILE A 121 4.48 -6.37 -8.94
C ILE A 121 3.23 -7.19 -8.56
N GLU A 122 3.23 -8.51 -8.82
CA GLU A 122 2.14 -9.43 -8.44
C GLU A 122 1.94 -9.46 -6.91
N GLN A 123 3.02 -9.60 -6.13
CA GLN A 123 2.95 -9.62 -4.67
C GLN A 123 2.43 -8.30 -4.08
N GLN A 124 2.87 -7.16 -4.62
CA GLN A 124 2.38 -5.86 -4.19
C GLN A 124 0.89 -5.70 -4.50
N ARG A 125 0.46 -6.10 -5.71
CA ARG A 125 -0.96 -6.08 -6.10
C ARG A 125 -1.82 -6.89 -5.13
N ASP A 126 -1.40 -8.10 -4.80
CA ASP A 126 -2.16 -8.98 -3.91
C ASP A 126 -2.23 -8.40 -2.49
N ALA A 127 -1.14 -7.86 -1.96
CA ALA A 127 -1.14 -7.18 -0.66
C ALA A 127 -2.03 -5.92 -0.68
N THR A 128 -2.01 -5.15 -1.76
CA THR A 128 -2.89 -3.98 -1.92
C THR A 128 -4.36 -4.38 -1.96
N LYS A 129 -4.73 -5.49 -2.61
CA LYS A 129 -6.10 -6.00 -2.57
C LYS A 129 -6.56 -6.33 -1.16
N ASP A 130 -5.70 -6.96 -0.36
CA ASP A 130 -5.99 -7.28 1.03
C ASP A 130 -6.19 -6.02 1.88
N LEU A 131 -5.37 -4.98 1.66
CA LEU A 131 -5.53 -3.66 2.27
C LEU A 131 -6.88 -3.04 1.88
N CYS A 132 -7.18 -2.97 0.59
CA CYS A 132 -8.42 -2.41 0.08
C CYS A 132 -9.65 -3.13 0.66
N ALA A 133 -9.61 -4.47 0.73
CA ALA A 133 -10.68 -5.26 1.33
C ALA A 133 -10.87 -4.95 2.82
N ALA A 134 -9.77 -4.77 3.57
CA ALA A 134 -9.83 -4.39 4.98
C ALA A 134 -10.42 -2.98 5.18
N VAL A 135 -10.03 -2.01 4.35
CA VAL A 135 -10.53 -0.64 4.41
C VAL A 135 -12.00 -0.54 4.02
N LEU A 136 -12.44 -1.29 2.99
CA LEU A 136 -13.85 -1.34 2.59
C LEU A 136 -14.78 -1.78 3.72
N GLN A 137 -14.33 -2.65 4.62
CA GLN A 137 -15.11 -3.06 5.79
C GLN A 137 -15.29 -1.93 6.82
N LYS A 138 -14.52 -0.85 6.72
CA LYS A 138 -14.58 0.31 7.61
C LYS A 138 -15.30 1.51 7.00
N ILE A 139 -15.52 1.52 5.68
CA ILE A 139 -16.13 2.64 4.97
C ILE A 139 -17.67 2.59 5.09
N PRO A 140 -18.35 3.74 5.26
CA PRO A 140 -19.81 3.85 5.16
C PRO A 140 -20.35 3.37 3.80
N LYS A 141 -21.51 2.72 3.79
CA LYS A 141 -22.07 2.11 2.55
C LYS A 141 -22.27 3.11 1.42
N GLU A 142 -22.57 4.35 1.77
CA GLU A 142 -22.80 5.47 0.87
C GLU A 142 -21.57 5.80 0.01
N LEU A 143 -20.37 5.41 0.45
CA LEU A 143 -19.09 5.65 -0.24
C LEU A 143 -18.53 4.41 -0.94
N ALA A 144 -19.23 3.27 -0.88
CA ALA A 144 -18.73 2.00 -1.42
C ALA A 144 -18.45 2.06 -2.93
N ASP A 145 -19.31 2.73 -3.71
CA ASP A 145 -19.14 2.86 -5.16
C ASP A 145 -17.92 3.71 -5.52
N VAL A 146 -17.67 4.80 -4.78
CA VAL A 146 -16.48 5.65 -4.95
C VAL A 146 -15.22 4.85 -4.63
N ALA A 147 -15.23 4.08 -3.54
CA ALA A 147 -14.12 3.21 -3.17
C ALA A 147 -13.85 2.15 -4.25
N ALA A 148 -14.89 1.55 -4.84
CA ALA A 148 -14.75 0.55 -5.89
C ALA A 148 -14.07 1.12 -7.16
N ILE A 149 -14.35 2.37 -7.53
CA ILE A 149 -13.69 3.05 -8.66
C ILE A 149 -12.18 3.20 -8.40
N LEU A 150 -11.80 3.70 -7.21
CA LEU A 150 -10.40 3.88 -6.84
C LEU A 150 -9.64 2.55 -6.80
N ILE A 151 -10.24 1.51 -6.21
CA ILE A 151 -9.65 0.17 -6.16
C ILE A 151 -9.43 -0.37 -7.57
N LYS A 152 -10.41 -0.18 -8.47
CA LYS A 152 -10.27 -0.63 -9.86
C LYS A 152 -9.14 0.10 -10.58
N GLN A 153 -9.02 1.41 -10.41
CA GLN A 153 -7.94 2.19 -11.03
C GLN A 153 -6.55 1.69 -10.60
N ILE A 154 -6.37 1.42 -9.30
CA ILE A 154 -5.12 0.86 -8.77
C ILE A 154 -4.86 -0.53 -9.36
N ASP A 155 -5.88 -1.41 -9.36
CA ASP A 155 -5.74 -2.78 -9.86
C ASP A 155 -5.41 -2.83 -11.37
N ASP A 156 -6.09 -2.00 -12.18
CA ASP A 156 -5.85 -1.90 -13.62
C ASP A 156 -4.39 -1.52 -13.91
N LYS A 157 -3.80 -0.62 -13.10
CA LYS A 157 -2.40 -0.24 -13.27
C LYS A 157 -1.45 -1.37 -12.92
N PHE A 158 -1.69 -2.11 -11.84
CA PHE A 158 -0.91 -3.30 -11.55
C PHE A 158 -0.98 -4.32 -12.69
N VAL A 159 -2.17 -4.52 -13.29
CA VAL A 159 -2.34 -5.40 -14.45
C VAL A 159 -1.51 -4.92 -15.65
N GLU A 160 -1.49 -3.61 -15.93
CA GLU A 160 -0.65 -3.02 -16.97
C GLU A 160 0.84 -3.30 -16.71
N GLY A 161 1.31 -3.08 -15.48
CA GLY A 161 2.68 -3.37 -15.07
C GLY A 161 3.05 -4.85 -15.24
N ILE A 162 2.22 -5.77 -14.73
CA ILE A 162 2.44 -7.22 -14.87
C ILE A 162 2.54 -7.61 -16.34
N LYS A 163 1.67 -7.07 -17.20
CA LYS A 163 1.69 -7.32 -18.64
C LYS A 163 2.98 -6.82 -19.29
N ALA A 164 3.46 -5.65 -18.89
CA ALA A 164 4.69 -5.09 -19.44
C ALA A 164 5.95 -5.90 -19.08
N PHE A 165 5.91 -6.68 -17.99
CA PHE A 165 7.01 -7.55 -17.53
C PHE A 165 6.77 -9.05 -17.80
N SER A 166 5.74 -9.40 -18.58
CA SER A 166 5.42 -10.78 -18.98
C SER A 166 6.03 -11.19 -20.31
#